data_AF-A0A9E2HDX2-F1
#
_entry.id   AF-A0A9E2HDX2-F1
#
_cell.length_a   1.000
_cell.length_b   1.000
_cell.length_c   1.000
_cell.angle_alpha   90.00
_cell.angle_beta   90.00
_cell.angle_gamma   90.00
#
_symmetry.space_group_name_H-M   'P 1'
#
loop_
_entity.id
_entity.type
_entity.pdbx_description
1 polymer ?
#
loop_
_entity_poly.entity_id
_entity_poly.type
_entity_poly.pdbx_seq_one_letter_code
_entity_poly.pdbx_strand_id
1 'polypeptide(L)'
;MTLSVEAQGREWARGYFESRKRGLNDLVMVVERENAWIMELPPLMGDNFALRLDSVGGIHSISWRERDPRIIERNSQDFQLLYPHPRKQTPEEYLQHIPQFREKAMVWSPAIFTSIESAIRGQRHVMDRVIGPGEGSDFWQAEQVIGAVDELAEKVLGNGLNPNNLSLLSQGVEELLVRANLTEVQAGRKVQMMEKLRGAFTRDSLGRINPLVTRIRLRSAFINAVRQLVFSSRVANKYTANETQLKYEQGFTRWALGEASDLLERKLQAHAGFRKQGEESYSQRRILERIMVEEISHGLLTIPRVKPYLAAARLAGIALIGCQPEYLETNRLIIDDESKLAWLISQDSVTQMVAGNRFPEADKRVEEIRAVIDNVLQ
;
A
#
# COMPACT_ATOMS: atom_id res chain seq x y z
N MET A 1 25.73 1.07 38.35
CA MET A 1 25.11 -0.26 38.10
C MET A 1 24.80 -0.34 36.62
N THR A 2 25.50 -1.20 35.87
CA THR A 2 25.21 -1.48 34.47
C THR A 2 23.94 -2.32 34.39
N LEU A 3 22.90 -1.80 33.73
CA LEU A 3 21.70 -2.56 33.41
C LEU A 3 22.09 -3.88 32.72
N SER A 4 21.38 -4.97 33.03
CA SER A 4 21.57 -6.21 32.28
C SER A 4 21.29 -5.96 30.81
N VAL A 5 21.94 -6.73 29.95
CA VAL A 5 21.77 -6.59 28.51
C VAL A 5 20.31 -6.86 28.09
N GLU A 6 19.56 -7.70 28.83
CA GLU A 6 18.11 -7.86 28.62
C GLU A 6 17.35 -6.60 29.02
N ALA A 7 17.73 -5.94 30.13
CA ALA A 7 17.15 -4.66 30.52
C ALA A 7 17.41 -3.57 29.47
N GLN A 8 18.61 -3.55 28.86
CA GLN A 8 18.92 -2.65 27.73
C GLN A 8 18.12 -2.99 26.47
N GLY A 9 17.89 -4.27 26.17
CA GLY A 9 17.05 -4.71 25.04
C GLY A 9 15.57 -4.33 25.22
N ARG A 10 15.05 -4.49 26.45
CA ARG A 10 13.69 -4.05 26.80
C ARG A 10 13.56 -2.53 26.81
N GLU A 11 14.57 -1.82 27.31
CA GLU A 11 14.63 -0.36 27.28
C GLU A 11 14.74 0.17 25.84
N TRP A 12 15.50 -0.51 24.98
CA TRP A 12 15.54 -0.24 23.55
C TRP A 12 14.18 -0.44 22.88
N ALA A 13 13.53 -1.58 23.13
CA ALA A 13 12.19 -1.84 22.59
C ALA A 13 11.20 -0.78 23.08
N ARG A 14 11.26 -0.41 24.36
CA ARG A 14 10.42 0.62 24.98
C ARG A 14 10.69 2.02 24.38
N GLY A 15 11.95 2.42 24.24
CA GLY A 15 12.35 3.68 23.61
C GLY A 15 12.00 3.75 22.12
N TYR A 16 12.04 2.61 21.43
CA TYR A 16 11.55 2.45 20.07
C TYR A 16 10.01 2.62 19.97
N PHE A 17 9.25 2.04 20.90
CA PHE A 17 7.79 2.24 20.98
C PHE A 17 7.41 3.67 21.38
N GLU A 18 8.19 4.32 22.25
CA GLU A 18 7.99 5.73 22.63
C GLU A 18 8.33 6.71 21.50
N SER A 19 9.42 6.48 20.76
CA SER A 19 9.75 7.29 19.56
C SER A 19 8.68 7.14 18.47
N ARG A 20 8.09 5.95 18.32
CA ARG A 20 6.90 5.71 17.49
C ARG A 20 5.68 6.50 17.97
N LYS A 21 5.41 6.55 19.28
CA LYS A 21 4.34 7.40 19.85
C LYS A 21 4.58 8.90 19.61
N ARG A 22 5.84 9.33 19.45
CA ARG A 22 6.24 10.72 19.21
C ARG A 22 6.37 11.11 17.73
N GLY A 23 6.05 10.22 16.79
CA GLY A 23 6.06 10.52 15.35
C GLY A 23 7.45 10.74 14.73
N LEU A 24 8.54 10.41 15.45
CA LEU A 24 9.90 10.49 14.93
C LEU A 24 10.16 9.32 13.97
N ASN A 25 9.79 9.51 12.70
CA ASN A 25 10.03 8.56 11.62
C ASN A 25 11.52 8.53 11.23
N ASP A 26 12.32 7.73 11.94
CA ASP A 26 13.71 7.38 11.61
C ASP A 26 13.83 6.46 10.39
N LEU A 27 13.22 6.84 9.27
CA LEU A 27 13.15 6.05 8.05
C LEU A 27 14.03 6.70 6.99
N VAL A 28 15.23 6.17 6.81
CA VAL A 28 15.97 6.46 5.57
C VAL A 28 15.24 5.75 4.44
N MET A 29 14.78 6.51 3.45
CA MET A 29 14.21 5.97 2.21
C MET A 29 15.32 5.95 1.16
N VAL A 30 15.70 4.74 0.79
CA VAL A 30 16.50 4.46 -0.41
C VAL A 30 15.51 4.10 -1.52
N VAL A 31 15.84 4.37 -2.77
CA VAL A 31 14.96 4.16 -3.90
C VAL A 31 15.82 3.80 -5.11
N GLU A 32 15.38 2.88 -5.97
CA GLU A 32 16.03 2.68 -7.27
C GLU A 32 15.79 3.90 -8.16
N ARG A 33 16.85 4.46 -8.75
CA ARG A 33 16.79 5.68 -9.58
C ARG A 33 15.82 5.55 -10.74
N GLU A 34 15.75 4.38 -11.37
CA GLU A 34 14.80 4.12 -12.46
C GLU A 34 13.33 4.28 -12.04
N ASN A 35 13.04 4.14 -10.75
CA ASN A 35 11.71 4.22 -10.20
C ASN A 35 11.43 5.61 -9.56
N ALA A 36 12.45 6.47 -9.39
CA ALA A 36 12.44 7.83 -8.79
C ALA A 36 11.16 8.64 -9.08
N TRP A 37 10.77 8.63 -10.35
CA TRP A 37 9.66 9.39 -10.92
C TRP A 37 8.30 9.14 -10.24
N ILE A 38 8.06 7.96 -9.65
CA ILE A 38 6.78 7.66 -8.97
C ILE A 38 6.56 8.57 -7.75
N MET A 39 7.62 9.14 -7.15
CA MET A 39 7.49 10.08 -6.03
C MET A 39 7.00 11.45 -6.50
N GLU A 40 7.23 11.76 -7.77
CA GLU A 40 6.79 13.01 -8.41
C GLU A 40 5.30 12.94 -8.77
N LEU A 41 4.72 11.73 -8.82
CA LEU A 41 3.29 11.54 -9.03
C LEU A 41 2.47 12.09 -7.85
N PRO A 42 1.26 12.59 -8.12
CA PRO A 42 0.35 13.04 -7.08
C PRO A 42 -0.05 11.89 -6.14
N PRO A 43 -0.14 12.13 -4.82
CA PRO A 43 -0.66 11.15 -3.88
C PRO A 43 -2.16 10.95 -4.07
N LEU A 44 -2.65 9.73 -3.79
CA LEU A 44 -4.07 9.43 -3.74
C LEU A 44 -4.74 10.27 -2.65
N MET A 45 -4.19 10.23 -1.43
CA MET A 45 -4.62 11.03 -0.27
C MET A 45 -3.45 11.27 0.71
N GLY A 46 -3.28 12.52 1.14
CA GLY A 46 -2.29 12.93 2.16
C GLY A 46 -0.82 12.74 1.78
N ASP A 47 0.10 13.03 2.69
CA ASP A 47 1.52 13.19 2.36
C ASP A 47 2.43 11.99 2.69
N ASN A 48 2.00 11.04 3.53
CA ASN A 48 2.89 9.97 4.05
C ASN A 48 2.54 8.57 3.52
N PHE A 49 3.53 7.89 2.92
CA PHE A 49 3.47 6.52 2.36
C PHE A 49 2.38 6.27 1.31
N ALA A 50 1.82 7.36 0.77
CA ALA A 50 0.63 7.35 -0.06
C ALA A 50 0.84 6.59 -1.37
N LEU A 51 -0.22 5.87 -1.74
CA LEU A 51 -0.43 5.40 -3.11
C LEU A 51 -0.35 6.59 -4.06
N ARG A 52 0.22 6.38 -5.24
CA ARG A 52 0.46 7.43 -6.22
C ARG A 52 -0.40 7.19 -7.44
N LEU A 53 -0.84 8.27 -8.09
CA LEU A 53 -1.68 8.20 -9.28
C LEU A 53 -0.92 8.73 -10.49
N ASP A 54 -0.96 8.00 -11.59
CA ASP A 54 -0.54 8.56 -12.88
C ASP A 54 -1.67 9.39 -13.52
N SER A 55 -1.37 10.02 -14.66
CA SER A 55 -2.31 10.85 -15.41
C SER A 55 -3.50 10.09 -16.00
N VAL A 56 -3.46 8.75 -16.02
CA VAL A 56 -4.52 7.89 -16.56
C VAL A 56 -5.29 7.12 -15.46
N GLY A 57 -5.05 7.47 -14.19
CA GLY A 57 -5.73 6.87 -13.04
C GLY A 57 -5.21 5.47 -12.65
N GLY A 58 -4.02 5.10 -13.12
CA GLY A 58 -3.27 3.94 -12.65
C GLY A 58 -2.74 4.16 -11.24
N ILE A 59 -2.80 3.11 -10.41
CA ILE A 59 -2.43 3.18 -9.00
C ILE A 59 -1.05 2.55 -8.83
N HIS A 60 -0.13 3.33 -8.28
CA HIS A 60 1.24 2.94 -8.00
C HIS A 60 1.43 2.79 -6.50
N SER A 61 1.80 1.59 -6.06
CA SER A 61 2.16 1.34 -4.67
C SER A 61 3.66 1.11 -4.52
N ILE A 62 4.21 1.71 -3.47
CA ILE A 62 5.59 1.51 -3.06
C ILE A 62 5.64 0.21 -2.26
N SER A 63 6.61 -0.67 -2.50
CA SER A 63 6.81 -1.88 -1.69
C SER A 63 7.88 -1.70 -0.61
N TRP A 64 7.74 -2.41 0.51
CA TRP A 64 8.79 -2.50 1.53
C TRP A 64 9.61 -3.76 1.32
N ARG A 65 10.92 -3.60 1.21
CA ARG A 65 11.87 -4.72 1.18
C ARG A 65 12.86 -4.57 2.32
N GLU A 66 13.46 -5.69 2.67
CA GLU A 66 14.57 -5.71 3.60
C GLU A 66 15.82 -5.14 2.91
N ARG A 67 16.69 -4.47 3.67
CA ARG A 67 18.01 -4.06 3.18
C ARG A 67 18.82 -5.32 2.86
N ASP A 68 19.03 -5.63 1.59
CA ASP A 68 20.07 -6.58 1.18
C ASP A 68 21.42 -5.83 1.13
N PRO A 69 22.39 -6.16 2.01
CA PRO A 69 23.70 -5.52 2.02
C PRO A 69 24.43 -5.66 0.67
N ARG A 70 24.20 -6.78 -0.04
CA ARG A 70 24.90 -7.11 -1.30
C ARG A 70 24.41 -6.26 -2.48
N ILE A 71 23.17 -5.79 -2.43
CA ILE A 71 22.56 -4.98 -3.48
C ILE A 71 23.13 -3.55 -3.43
N ILE A 72 23.33 -3.00 -2.24
CA ILE A 72 23.83 -1.63 -2.04
C ILE A 72 25.35 -1.53 -2.30
N GLU A 73 26.12 -2.56 -1.91
CA GLU A 73 27.58 -2.57 -2.11
C GLU A 73 28.00 -2.72 -3.58
N ARG A 74 27.16 -3.33 -4.42
CA ARG A 74 27.49 -3.52 -5.85
C ARG A 74 27.12 -2.31 -6.72
N ASN A 75 26.02 -1.60 -6.43
CA ASN A 75 25.48 -0.57 -7.31
C ASN A 75 24.94 0.67 -6.56
N SER A 76 25.75 1.37 -5.75
CA SER A 76 25.30 2.62 -5.08
C SER A 76 24.78 3.68 -6.07
N GLN A 77 25.25 3.64 -7.32
CA GLN A 77 24.83 4.53 -8.40
C GLN A 77 23.40 4.28 -8.90
N ASP A 78 22.83 3.10 -8.68
CA ASP A 78 21.47 2.76 -9.13
C ASP A 78 20.42 3.19 -8.11
N PHE A 79 20.83 3.69 -6.94
CA PHE A 79 19.93 4.12 -5.88
C PHE A 79 20.00 5.63 -5.63
N GLN A 80 18.88 6.19 -5.19
CA GLN A 80 18.68 7.57 -4.75
C GLN A 80 18.19 7.57 -3.30
N LEU A 81 18.69 8.51 -2.52
CA LEU A 81 18.26 8.76 -1.15
C LEU A 81 17.18 9.83 -1.16
N LEU A 82 15.99 9.53 -0.65
CA LEU A 82 14.87 10.49 -0.66
C LEU A 82 14.75 11.31 0.63
N TYR A 83 15.40 10.90 1.73
CA TYR A 83 15.45 11.70 2.96
C TYR A 83 16.86 12.21 3.22
N PRO A 84 17.08 13.54 3.19
CA PRO A 84 18.37 14.09 3.53
C PRO A 84 18.57 14.02 5.05
N HIS A 85 19.71 13.49 5.49
CA HIS A 85 20.31 14.01 6.71
C HIS A 85 20.84 15.40 6.40
N PRO A 86 20.61 16.41 7.24
CA PRO A 86 21.27 17.68 7.07
C PRO A 86 22.76 17.47 7.37
N ARG A 87 23.60 17.48 6.32
CA ARG A 87 25.04 17.84 6.26
C ARG A 87 25.87 16.90 5.37
N LYS A 88 26.40 17.46 4.28
CA LYS A 88 27.75 17.27 3.67
C LYS A 88 28.36 15.86 3.52
N GLN A 89 27.59 14.77 3.59
CA GLN A 89 28.09 13.43 3.29
C GLN A 89 27.61 12.99 1.90
N THR A 90 28.47 12.30 1.15
CA THR A 90 28.03 11.64 -0.08
C THR A 90 27.02 10.54 0.26
N PRO A 91 26.11 10.15 -0.66
CA PRO A 91 25.18 9.05 -0.42
C PRO A 91 25.86 7.78 0.09
N GLU A 92 27.06 7.44 -0.39
CA GLU A 92 27.84 6.30 0.10
C GLU A 92 28.24 6.42 1.59
N GLU A 93 28.81 7.56 2.00
CA GLU A 93 29.20 7.80 3.39
C GLU A 93 27.98 7.76 4.32
N TYR A 94 26.87 8.36 3.88
CA TYR A 94 25.64 8.34 4.65
C TYR A 94 25.09 6.92 4.83
N LEU A 95 25.04 6.11 3.76
CA LEU A 95 24.60 4.70 3.80
C LEU A 95 25.45 3.83 4.75
N GLN A 96 26.73 4.18 4.94
CA GLN A 96 27.63 3.53 5.91
C GLN A 96 27.36 3.96 7.36
N HIS A 97 26.86 5.18 7.57
CA HIS A 97 26.50 5.72 8.89
C HIS A 97 25.06 5.47 9.32
N ILE A 98 24.20 4.96 8.42
CA ILE A 98 22.88 4.46 8.82
C ILE A 98 23.11 3.42 9.91
N PRO A 99 22.63 3.65 11.14
CA PRO A 99 22.88 2.71 12.21
C PRO A 99 22.42 1.32 11.78
N GLN A 100 23.17 0.27 12.11
CA GLN A 100 22.83 -1.13 11.76
C GLN A 100 21.45 -1.57 12.29
N PHE A 101 20.80 -0.76 13.13
CA PHE A 101 19.43 -0.95 13.60
C PHE A 101 18.35 -0.18 12.80
N ARG A 102 18.75 0.77 11.94
CA ARG A 102 17.89 1.48 10.98
C ARG A 102 17.98 0.80 9.61
N GLU A 103 17.74 -0.50 9.55
CA GLU A 103 17.93 -1.39 8.38
C GLU A 103 16.86 -1.20 7.30
N LYS A 104 16.76 -0.01 6.72
CA LYS A 104 15.72 0.27 5.74
C LYS A 104 16.32 0.77 4.46
N ALA A 105 16.42 -0.15 3.50
CA ALA A 105 16.30 0.22 2.11
C ALA A 105 14.83 0.01 1.76
N MET A 106 14.13 1.07 1.37
CA MET A 106 13.03 0.87 0.44
C MET A 106 13.71 0.38 -0.84
N VAL A 107 13.38 -0.81 -1.31
CA VAL A 107 13.75 -1.19 -2.67
C VAL A 107 12.44 -1.16 -3.42
N TRP A 108 12.40 -0.24 -4.38
CA TRP A 108 11.21 0.01 -5.14
C TRP A 108 11.01 -1.15 -6.09
N SER A 109 9.81 -1.69 -6.10
CA SER A 109 9.34 -2.41 -7.27
C SER A 109 7.96 -1.83 -7.51
N PRO A 110 7.74 -1.14 -8.64
CA PRO A 110 6.45 -0.53 -8.91
C PRO A 110 5.41 -1.64 -9.02
N ALA A 111 4.54 -1.72 -8.02
CA ALA A 111 3.31 -2.47 -8.17
C ALA A 111 2.32 -1.54 -8.86
N ILE A 112 2.23 -1.68 -10.18
CA ILE A 112 1.27 -0.98 -11.02
C ILE A 112 -0.02 -1.79 -11.00
N PHE A 113 -1.08 -1.18 -10.48
CA PHE A 113 -2.39 -1.79 -10.43
C PHE A 113 -3.28 -1.21 -11.52
N THR A 114 -3.85 -2.09 -12.33
CA THR A 114 -4.76 -1.72 -13.43
C THR A 114 -6.16 -1.37 -12.95
N SER A 115 -6.51 -1.70 -11.69
CA SER A 115 -7.80 -1.36 -11.07
C SER A 115 -7.67 -1.17 -9.56
N ILE A 116 -8.59 -0.42 -8.95
CA ILE A 116 -8.64 -0.26 -7.49
C ILE A 116 -8.86 -1.59 -6.76
N GLU A 117 -9.64 -2.50 -7.31
CA GLU A 117 -9.87 -3.84 -6.76
C GLU A 117 -8.59 -4.66 -6.79
N SER A 118 -7.82 -4.58 -7.87
CA SER A 118 -6.51 -5.23 -7.97
C SER A 118 -5.52 -4.65 -6.96
N ALA A 119 -5.57 -3.32 -6.73
CA ALA A 119 -4.75 -2.66 -5.72
C ALA A 119 -5.11 -3.11 -4.30
N ILE A 120 -6.41 -3.18 -3.97
CA ILE A 120 -6.91 -3.68 -2.68
C ILE A 120 -6.47 -5.13 -2.46
N ARG A 121 -6.67 -6.01 -3.46
CA ARG A 121 -6.21 -7.41 -3.39
C ARG A 121 -4.69 -7.50 -3.21
N GLY A 122 -3.93 -6.67 -3.92
CA GLY A 122 -2.48 -6.59 -3.77
C GLY A 122 -2.06 -6.19 -2.37
N GLN A 123 -2.73 -5.20 -1.76
CA GLN A 123 -2.44 -4.81 -0.37
C GLN A 123 -2.76 -5.96 0.60
N ARG A 124 -3.94 -6.59 0.46
CA ARG A 124 -4.35 -7.74 1.28
C ARG A 124 -3.38 -8.91 1.17
N HIS A 125 -2.96 -9.25 -0.04
CA HIS A 125 -2.01 -10.34 -0.25
C HIS A 125 -0.70 -10.13 0.54
N VAL A 126 -0.18 -8.90 0.57
CA VAL A 126 1.00 -8.58 1.37
C VAL A 126 0.70 -8.66 2.87
N MET A 127 -0.45 -8.16 3.31
CA MET A 127 -0.87 -8.26 4.71
C MET A 127 -1.10 -9.70 5.14
N ASP A 128 -1.79 -10.53 4.38
CA ASP A 128 -2.06 -11.93 4.69
C ASP A 128 -0.75 -12.73 4.80
N ARG A 129 0.24 -12.40 3.96
CA ARG A 129 1.57 -13.00 4.05
C ARG A 129 2.31 -12.64 5.34
N VAL A 130 2.15 -11.42 5.84
CA VAL A 130 2.91 -10.89 6.99
C VAL A 130 2.19 -11.06 8.32
N ILE A 131 0.89 -10.77 8.33
CA ILE A 131 0.01 -10.78 9.50
C ILE A 131 -0.68 -12.12 9.65
N GLY A 132 -1.17 -12.72 8.56
CA GLY A 132 -1.77 -14.06 8.43
C GLY A 132 -2.80 -14.49 9.48
N PRO A 133 -3.84 -15.26 9.13
CA PRO A 133 -4.62 -15.96 10.15
C PRO A 133 -3.80 -17.13 10.70
N GLY A 134 -3.30 -17.01 11.94
CA GLY A 134 -2.79 -18.14 12.73
C GLY A 134 -1.27 -18.21 12.94
N GLU A 135 -0.81 -19.38 13.38
CA GLU A 135 0.54 -19.70 13.86
C GLU A 135 1.66 -19.57 12.78
N GLY A 136 1.27 -19.36 11.52
CA GLY A 136 2.18 -19.24 10.38
C GLY A 136 2.65 -17.81 10.06
N SER A 137 2.18 -16.78 10.77
CA SER A 137 2.48 -15.39 10.41
C SER A 137 3.84 -14.89 10.89
N ASP A 138 4.48 -14.02 10.11
CA ASP A 138 5.78 -13.43 10.45
C ASP A 138 5.76 -12.69 11.79
N PHE A 139 4.62 -12.10 12.14
CA PHE A 139 4.42 -11.41 13.41
C PHE A 139 4.41 -12.40 14.59
N TRP A 140 3.55 -13.41 14.54
CA TRP A 140 3.37 -14.35 15.65
C TRP A 140 4.62 -15.21 15.89
N GLN A 141 5.27 -15.66 14.81
CA GLN A 141 6.52 -16.41 14.89
C GLN A 141 7.62 -15.60 15.59
N ALA A 142 7.71 -14.30 15.31
CA ALA A 142 8.66 -13.42 15.96
C ALA A 142 8.35 -13.25 17.46
N GLU A 143 7.08 -13.09 17.84
CA GLU A 143 6.68 -13.02 19.25
C GLU A 143 7.01 -14.31 20.02
N GLN A 144 6.74 -15.47 19.42
CA GLN A 144 7.08 -16.75 20.03
C GLN A 144 8.58 -16.92 20.29
N VAL A 145 9.41 -16.56 19.30
CA VAL A 145 10.87 -16.63 19.45
C VAL A 145 11.34 -15.68 20.54
N ILE A 146 10.80 -14.47 20.63
CA ILE A 146 11.14 -13.51 21.68
C ILE A 146 10.84 -14.09 23.06
N GLY A 147 9.62 -14.58 23.29
CA GLY A 147 9.21 -15.12 24.59
C GLY A 147 10.03 -16.36 24.98
N ALA A 148 10.22 -17.29 24.05
CA ALA A 148 10.95 -18.52 24.32
C ALA A 148 12.46 -18.30 24.50
N VAL A 149 13.07 -17.35 23.80
CA VAL A 149 14.48 -17.00 24.03
C VAL A 149 14.67 -16.38 25.41
N ASP A 150 13.76 -15.53 25.87
CA ASP A 150 13.80 -14.98 27.23
C ASP A 150 13.72 -16.11 28.28
N GLU A 151 12.80 -17.05 28.13
CA GLU A 151 12.68 -18.22 29.03
C GLU A 151 13.95 -19.10 29.02
N LEU A 152 14.52 -19.35 27.84
CA LEU A 152 15.75 -20.15 27.70
C LEU A 152 16.95 -19.41 28.31
N ALA A 153 17.04 -18.09 28.15
CA ALA A 153 18.09 -17.28 28.74
C ALA A 153 18.04 -17.29 30.27
N GLU A 154 16.84 -17.16 30.85
CA GLU A 154 16.64 -17.27 32.30
C GLU A 154 17.05 -18.64 32.84
N LYS A 155 16.69 -19.73 32.16
CA LYS A 155 17.11 -21.09 32.54
C LYS A 155 18.63 -21.28 32.50
N VAL A 156 19.31 -20.69 31.52
CA VAL A 156 20.78 -20.73 31.40
C VAL A 156 21.45 -19.91 32.51
N LEU A 157 20.84 -18.81 32.96
CA LEU A 157 21.33 -17.97 34.05
C LEU A 157 21.09 -18.60 35.43
N GLY A 158 19.94 -19.24 35.65
CA GLY A 158 19.52 -19.74 36.95
C GLY A 158 20.11 -21.11 37.36
N ASN A 159 20.23 -22.05 36.42
CA ASN A 159 20.50 -23.45 36.77
C ASN A 159 21.96 -23.91 36.56
N GLY A 160 22.81 -23.09 35.95
CA GLY A 160 24.11 -23.54 35.44
C GLY A 160 23.96 -24.57 34.31
N LEU A 161 24.93 -24.62 33.40
CA LEU A 161 24.90 -25.56 32.26
C LEU A 161 25.52 -26.90 32.68
N ASN A 162 24.69 -27.91 32.88
CA ASN A 162 25.10 -29.30 33.10
C ASN A 162 24.55 -30.22 31.99
N PRO A 163 25.10 -31.44 31.80
CA PRO A 163 24.71 -32.32 30.69
C PRO A 163 23.22 -32.69 30.65
N ASN A 164 22.58 -32.83 31.81
CA ASN A 164 21.16 -33.21 31.90
C ASN A 164 20.23 -32.05 31.52
N ASN A 165 20.51 -30.85 32.01
CA ASN A 165 19.76 -29.64 31.66
C ASN A 165 19.97 -29.24 30.19
N LEU A 166 21.12 -29.60 29.62
CA LEU A 166 21.45 -29.32 28.23
C LEU A 166 20.59 -30.06 27.21
N SER A 167 20.29 -31.33 27.47
CA SER A 167 19.36 -32.09 26.62
C SER A 167 17.97 -31.46 26.63
N LEU A 168 17.50 -31.06 27.82
CA LEU A 168 16.20 -30.39 27.99
C LEU A 168 16.15 -29.04 27.28
N LEU A 169 17.21 -28.23 27.39
CA LEU A 169 17.30 -26.93 26.70
C LEU A 169 17.37 -27.09 25.18
N SER A 170 18.10 -28.09 24.68
CA SER A 170 18.20 -28.38 23.25
C SER A 170 16.85 -28.87 22.70
N GLN A 171 16.16 -29.73 23.44
CA GLN A 171 14.79 -30.16 23.10
C GLN A 171 13.82 -28.97 23.09
N GLY A 172 13.91 -28.07 24.08
CA GLY A 172 13.08 -26.86 24.12
C GLY A 172 13.31 -25.91 22.93
N VAL A 173 14.53 -25.90 22.38
CA VAL A 173 14.83 -25.19 21.12
C VAL A 173 14.19 -25.87 19.92
N GLU A 174 14.27 -27.19 19.81
CA GLU A 174 13.61 -27.90 18.70
C GLU A 174 12.08 -27.74 18.77
N GLU A 175 11.48 -27.83 19.95
CA GLU A 175 10.06 -27.55 20.18
C GLU A 175 9.69 -26.11 19.83
N LEU A 176 10.57 -25.13 20.12
CA LEU A 176 10.38 -23.74 19.68
C LEU A 176 10.42 -23.63 18.16
N LEU A 177 11.39 -24.25 17.50
CA LEU A 177 11.49 -24.19 16.03
C LEU A 177 10.27 -24.82 15.36
N VAL A 178 9.73 -25.90 15.91
CA VAL A 178 8.50 -26.52 15.41
C VAL A 178 7.30 -25.60 15.66
N ARG A 179 7.11 -25.10 16.89
CA ARG A 179 5.97 -24.22 17.24
C ARG A 179 5.97 -22.92 16.43
N ALA A 180 7.12 -22.28 16.28
CA ALA A 180 7.28 -21.06 15.49
C ALA A 180 7.37 -21.33 13.97
N ASN A 181 7.17 -22.58 13.53
CA ASN A 181 7.23 -23.00 12.13
C ASN A 181 8.52 -22.51 11.41
N LEU A 182 9.65 -22.66 12.10
CA LEU A 182 10.99 -22.26 11.65
C LEU A 182 11.83 -23.43 11.11
N THR A 183 11.26 -24.63 10.99
CA THR A 183 11.99 -25.86 10.63
C THR A 183 12.38 -25.96 9.14
N GLU A 184 11.57 -25.39 8.25
CA GLU A 184 11.72 -25.50 6.78
C GLU A 184 11.65 -24.14 6.08
N VAL A 185 12.29 -23.12 6.67
CA VAL A 185 12.13 -21.75 6.18
C VAL A 185 13.19 -21.37 5.15
N GLN A 186 12.75 -20.69 4.08
CA GLN A 186 13.63 -20.21 3.00
C GLN A 186 13.96 -18.70 3.09
N ALA A 187 13.28 -17.93 3.94
CA ALA A 187 13.51 -16.49 4.10
C ALA A 187 14.80 -16.21 4.91
N GLY A 188 15.70 -15.38 4.38
CA GLY A 188 17.05 -15.17 4.93
C GLY A 188 17.13 -14.86 6.43
N ARG A 189 16.34 -13.90 6.94
CA ARG A 189 16.31 -13.60 8.40
C ARG A 189 15.83 -14.77 9.24
N LYS A 190 14.83 -15.50 8.76
CA LYS A 190 14.27 -16.65 9.47
C LYS A 190 15.25 -17.83 9.48
N VAL A 191 15.99 -18.03 8.38
CA VAL A 191 17.13 -18.96 8.32
C VAL A 191 18.18 -18.59 9.36
N GLN A 192 18.58 -17.31 9.43
CA GLN A 192 19.53 -16.86 10.44
C GLN A 192 19.00 -17.07 11.87
N MET A 193 17.71 -16.78 12.14
CA MET A 193 17.10 -17.07 13.44
C MET A 193 17.18 -18.57 13.78
N MET A 194 16.76 -19.43 12.85
CA MET A 194 16.82 -20.89 12.99
C MET A 194 18.25 -21.37 13.26
N GLU A 195 19.24 -20.91 12.49
CA GLU A 195 20.65 -21.27 12.66
C GLU A 195 21.20 -20.85 14.02
N LYS A 196 20.88 -19.64 14.50
CA LYS A 196 21.31 -19.18 15.82
C LYS A 196 20.65 -19.97 16.94
N LEU A 197 19.36 -20.31 16.80
CA LEU A 197 18.62 -21.14 17.76
C LEU A 197 19.20 -22.56 17.83
N ARG A 198 19.29 -23.29 16.70
CA ARG A 198 19.91 -24.63 16.65
C ARG A 198 21.35 -24.63 17.15
N GLY A 199 22.07 -23.55 16.86
CA GLY A 199 23.43 -23.35 17.32
C GLY A 199 23.57 -23.10 18.83
N ALA A 200 22.52 -22.65 19.53
CA ALA A 200 22.68 -22.12 20.89
C ALA A 200 23.28 -23.14 21.86
N PHE A 201 22.97 -24.42 21.70
CA PHE A 201 23.38 -25.50 22.59
C PHE A 201 24.27 -26.56 21.91
N THR A 202 24.97 -26.20 20.83
CA THR A 202 25.92 -27.11 20.17
C THR A 202 27.18 -27.31 21.03
N ARG A 203 27.65 -28.56 21.13
CA ARG A 203 28.92 -28.88 21.78
C ARG A 203 30.11 -28.41 20.94
N ASP A 204 31.17 -27.96 21.61
CA ASP A 204 32.45 -27.66 20.99
C ASP A 204 33.20 -28.96 20.61
N SER A 205 34.37 -28.81 19.99
CA SER A 205 35.24 -29.93 19.61
C SER A 205 35.74 -30.77 20.79
N LEU A 206 35.58 -30.29 22.02
CA LEU A 206 35.95 -30.97 23.26
C LEU A 206 34.71 -31.56 23.97
N GLY A 207 33.54 -31.55 23.32
CA GLY A 207 32.29 -32.07 23.85
C GLY A 207 31.63 -31.18 24.93
N ARG A 208 32.13 -29.98 25.17
CA ARG A 208 31.64 -29.03 26.19
C ARG A 208 30.73 -28.00 25.55
N ILE A 209 29.94 -27.32 26.37
CA ILE A 209 29.13 -26.19 25.90
C ILE A 209 29.65 -24.91 26.53
N ASN A 210 29.92 -23.93 25.67
CA ASN A 210 30.42 -22.65 26.10
C ASN A 210 29.24 -21.72 26.45
N PRO A 211 29.03 -21.38 27.74
CA PRO A 211 27.91 -20.55 28.16
C PRO A 211 27.87 -19.19 27.47
N LEU A 212 29.03 -18.62 27.15
CA LEU A 212 29.14 -17.33 26.46
C LEU A 212 28.65 -17.45 25.01
N VAL A 213 29.04 -18.52 24.31
CA VAL A 213 28.60 -18.77 22.93
C VAL A 213 27.09 -18.99 22.89
N THR A 214 26.54 -19.77 23.82
CA THR A 214 25.09 -19.96 23.97
C THR A 214 24.36 -18.63 24.14
N ARG A 215 24.81 -17.78 25.09
CA ARG A 215 24.22 -16.45 25.31
C ARG A 215 24.29 -15.56 24.08
N ILE A 216 25.43 -15.56 23.38
CA ILE A 216 25.61 -14.76 22.16
C ILE A 216 24.65 -15.22 21.07
N ARG A 217 24.49 -16.54 20.88
CA ARG A 217 23.59 -17.12 19.87
C ARG A 217 22.13 -16.85 20.19
N LEU A 218 21.69 -17.09 21.42
CA LEU A 218 20.33 -16.76 21.88
C LEU A 218 20.04 -15.26 21.72
N ARG A 219 20.97 -14.38 22.14
CA ARG A 219 20.83 -12.93 21.96
C ARG A 219 20.71 -12.53 20.49
N SER A 220 21.49 -13.17 19.61
CA SER A 220 21.42 -12.90 18.17
C SER A 220 20.06 -13.31 17.60
N ALA A 221 19.51 -14.45 18.03
CA ALA A 221 18.17 -14.88 17.65
C ALA A 221 17.09 -13.91 18.15
N PHE A 222 17.17 -13.45 19.40
CA PHE A 222 16.28 -12.45 19.98
C PHE A 222 16.28 -11.14 19.16
N ILE A 223 17.47 -10.60 18.87
CA ILE A 223 17.60 -9.35 18.09
C ILE A 223 16.96 -9.51 16.71
N ASN A 224 17.19 -10.64 16.03
CA ASN A 224 16.60 -10.92 14.73
C ASN A 224 15.06 -11.05 14.80
N ALA A 225 14.54 -11.68 15.85
CA ALA A 225 13.09 -11.79 16.07
C ALA A 225 12.46 -10.42 16.32
N VAL A 226 13.07 -9.58 17.17
CA VAL A 226 12.61 -8.20 17.40
C VAL A 226 12.63 -7.38 16.11
N ARG A 227 13.67 -7.52 15.30
CA ARG A 227 13.75 -6.85 13.98
C ARG A 227 12.63 -7.32 13.05
N GLN A 228 12.35 -8.61 13.02
CA GLN A 228 11.26 -9.18 12.24
C GLN A 228 9.90 -8.64 12.71
N LEU A 229 9.64 -8.64 14.03
CA LEU A 229 8.42 -8.10 14.63
C LEU A 229 8.20 -6.64 14.22
N VAL A 230 9.25 -5.82 14.33
CA VAL A 230 9.24 -4.41 13.95
C VAL A 230 8.97 -4.23 12.46
N PHE A 231 9.60 -5.03 11.61
CA PHE A 231 9.36 -5.01 10.17
C PHE A 231 7.91 -5.36 9.85
N SER A 232 7.43 -6.51 10.36
CA SER A 232 6.06 -7.00 10.17
C SER A 232 5.02 -5.98 10.63
N SER A 233 5.19 -5.38 11.82
CA SER A 233 4.27 -4.37 12.34
C SER A 233 4.17 -3.14 11.44
N ARG A 234 5.28 -2.72 10.82
CA ARG A 234 5.26 -1.54 9.97
C ARG A 234 4.74 -1.83 8.57
N VAL A 235 5.04 -3.02 8.02
CA VAL A 235 4.39 -3.50 6.80
C VAL A 235 2.89 -3.55 7.02
N ALA A 236 2.43 -4.15 8.12
CA ALA A 236 1.02 -4.16 8.52
C ALA A 236 0.41 -2.75 8.50
N ASN A 237 0.95 -1.80 9.27
CA ASN A 237 0.39 -0.44 9.32
C ASN A 237 0.28 0.23 7.95
N LYS A 238 1.32 0.10 7.11
CA LYS A 238 1.35 0.74 5.80
C LYS A 238 0.27 0.16 4.89
N TYR A 239 0.25 -1.17 4.75
CA TYR A 239 -0.64 -1.81 3.79
C TYR A 239 -2.09 -1.76 4.27
N THR A 240 -2.34 -1.72 5.58
CA THR A 240 -3.66 -1.41 6.15
C THR A 240 -4.08 0.03 5.82
N ALA A 241 -3.21 1.01 6.03
CA ALA A 241 -3.52 2.41 5.70
C ALA A 241 -3.81 2.60 4.20
N ASN A 242 -3.01 1.96 3.33
CA ASN A 242 -3.25 1.94 1.89
C ASN A 242 -4.60 1.29 1.55
N GLU A 243 -4.92 0.13 2.14
CA GLU A 243 -6.20 -0.53 1.90
C GLU A 243 -7.39 0.35 2.33
N THR A 244 -7.29 1.03 3.47
CA THR A 244 -8.32 1.97 3.94
C THR A 244 -8.52 3.12 2.96
N GLN A 245 -7.42 3.72 2.47
CA GLN A 245 -7.48 4.78 1.46
C GLN A 245 -8.15 4.31 0.16
N LEU A 246 -7.78 3.12 -0.33
CA LEU A 246 -8.38 2.54 -1.52
C LEU A 246 -9.87 2.24 -1.33
N LYS A 247 -10.29 1.69 -0.18
CA LYS A 247 -11.71 1.45 0.10
C LYS A 247 -12.51 2.75 0.14
N TYR A 248 -11.94 3.80 0.74
CA TYR A 248 -12.58 5.11 0.76
C TYR A 248 -12.73 5.68 -0.66
N GLU A 249 -11.67 5.67 -1.46
CA GLU A 249 -11.71 6.11 -2.86
C GLU A 249 -12.73 5.30 -3.67
N GLN A 250 -12.76 3.97 -3.51
CA GLN A 250 -13.72 3.08 -4.16
C GLN A 250 -15.15 3.43 -3.75
N GLY A 251 -15.42 3.57 -2.45
CA GLY A 251 -16.75 3.90 -1.94
C GLY A 251 -17.23 5.27 -2.42
N PHE A 252 -16.36 6.28 -2.36
CA PHE A 252 -16.69 7.64 -2.79
C PHE A 252 -16.90 7.74 -4.30
N THR A 253 -16.06 7.07 -5.09
CA THR A 253 -16.21 6.98 -6.56
C THR A 253 -17.50 6.28 -6.95
N ARG A 254 -17.82 5.13 -6.33
CA ARG A 254 -19.06 4.39 -6.61
C ARG A 254 -20.29 5.18 -6.21
N TRP A 255 -20.25 5.87 -5.07
CA TRP A 255 -21.32 6.77 -4.66
C TRP A 255 -21.52 7.90 -5.68
N ALA A 256 -20.45 8.60 -6.08
CA ALA A 256 -20.55 9.72 -7.02
C ALA A 256 -21.13 9.29 -8.39
N LEU A 257 -20.66 8.15 -8.91
CA LEU A 257 -21.19 7.57 -10.14
C LEU A 257 -22.65 7.10 -10.00
N GLY A 258 -23.00 6.48 -8.87
CA GLY A 258 -24.38 6.09 -8.57
C GLY A 258 -25.32 7.28 -8.51
N GLU A 259 -24.95 8.33 -7.79
CA GLU A 259 -25.71 9.59 -7.73
C GLU A 259 -25.81 10.25 -9.10
N ALA A 260 -24.76 10.18 -9.93
CA ALA A 260 -24.81 10.72 -11.28
C ALA A 260 -25.83 9.95 -12.14
N SER A 261 -25.84 8.62 -12.08
CA SER A 261 -26.82 7.77 -12.77
C SER A 261 -28.25 8.04 -12.28
N ASP A 262 -28.44 8.14 -10.97
CA ASP A 262 -29.72 8.45 -10.32
C ASP A 262 -30.25 9.85 -10.70
N LEU A 263 -29.39 10.86 -10.73
CA LEU A 263 -29.76 12.22 -11.14
C LEU A 263 -30.12 12.26 -12.63
N LEU A 264 -29.34 11.58 -13.47
CA LEU A 264 -29.65 11.45 -14.89
C LEU A 264 -31.03 10.79 -15.10
N GLU A 265 -31.36 9.74 -14.35
CA GLU A 265 -32.68 9.12 -14.40
C GLU A 265 -33.78 10.06 -13.91
N ARG A 266 -33.67 10.51 -12.65
CA ARG A 266 -34.76 11.18 -11.94
C ARG A 266 -35.02 12.57 -12.48
N LYS A 267 -33.98 13.35 -12.83
CA LYS A 267 -34.15 14.76 -13.18
C LYS A 267 -34.45 14.96 -14.65
N LEU A 268 -33.94 14.12 -15.54
CA LEU A 268 -34.20 14.25 -16.98
C LEU A 268 -35.57 13.65 -17.32
N GLN A 269 -35.88 12.41 -16.88
CA GLN A 269 -37.18 11.80 -17.16
C GLN A 269 -38.36 12.48 -16.44
N ALA A 270 -38.10 13.19 -15.33
CA ALA A 270 -39.13 13.96 -14.63
C ALA A 270 -39.48 15.30 -15.28
N HIS A 271 -38.64 15.82 -16.17
CA HIS A 271 -38.80 17.14 -16.72
C HIS A 271 -39.83 17.16 -17.87
N ALA A 272 -40.67 18.20 -17.92
CA ALA A 272 -41.77 18.32 -18.89
C ALA A 272 -41.29 18.21 -20.35
N GLY A 273 -40.17 18.86 -20.67
CA GLY A 273 -38.99 18.23 -21.30
C GLY A 273 -39.22 17.04 -22.21
N PHE A 274 -39.04 15.94 -21.52
CA PHE A 274 -38.93 14.60 -22.05
C PHE A 274 -40.31 13.94 -22.16
N ARG A 275 -41.39 14.62 -21.72
CA ARG A 275 -42.76 14.08 -21.69
C ARG A 275 -43.72 14.75 -22.67
N LYS A 276 -43.55 16.05 -22.95
CA LYS A 276 -44.47 16.83 -23.80
C LYS A 276 -43.68 17.72 -24.77
N GLN A 277 -43.67 17.33 -26.05
CA GLN A 277 -43.04 18.12 -27.11
C GLN A 277 -43.75 19.48 -27.27
N GLY A 278 -43.00 20.57 -27.17
CA GLY A 278 -43.44 21.91 -27.61
C GLY A 278 -43.92 22.90 -26.54
N GLU A 279 -43.97 22.54 -25.25
CA GLU A 279 -44.48 23.41 -24.17
C GLU A 279 -43.41 23.94 -23.19
N GLU A 280 -42.12 23.82 -23.50
CA GLU A 280 -41.06 24.15 -22.55
C GLU A 280 -40.62 25.60 -22.57
N SER A 281 -40.68 26.22 -21.38
CA SER A 281 -40.13 27.54 -21.11
C SER A 281 -38.60 27.54 -21.24
N TYR A 282 -38.04 28.64 -21.72
CA TYR A 282 -36.59 28.92 -21.67
C TYR A 282 -35.99 28.72 -20.26
N SER A 283 -36.75 29.04 -19.20
CA SER A 283 -36.32 28.85 -17.81
C SER A 283 -36.11 27.38 -17.44
N GLN A 284 -36.90 26.48 -18.00
CA GLN A 284 -36.84 25.04 -17.76
C GLN A 284 -35.60 24.42 -18.42
N ARG A 285 -35.27 24.82 -19.66
CA ARG A 285 -34.04 24.39 -20.34
C ARG A 285 -32.78 24.83 -19.59
N ARG A 286 -32.74 26.07 -19.10
CA ARG A 286 -31.62 26.57 -18.28
C ARG A 286 -31.44 25.78 -16.99
N ILE A 287 -32.51 25.32 -16.35
CA ILE A 287 -32.42 24.49 -15.14
C ILE A 287 -31.80 23.13 -15.48
N LEU A 288 -32.23 22.50 -16.57
CA LEU A 288 -31.66 21.23 -17.04
C LEU A 288 -30.18 21.36 -17.40
N GLU A 289 -29.81 22.38 -18.18
CA GLU A 289 -28.42 22.67 -18.52
C GLU A 289 -27.57 22.85 -17.26
N ARG A 290 -28.06 23.61 -16.28
CA ARG A 290 -27.37 23.82 -15.01
C ARG A 290 -27.15 22.52 -14.25
N ILE A 291 -28.16 21.65 -14.12
CA ILE A 291 -28.02 20.36 -13.44
C ILE A 291 -26.99 19.49 -14.17
N MET A 292 -27.07 19.40 -15.50
CA MET A 292 -26.14 18.57 -16.29
C MET A 292 -24.70 19.08 -16.21
N VAL A 293 -24.49 20.40 -16.30
CA VAL A 293 -23.16 21.00 -16.31
C VAL A 293 -22.58 21.11 -14.90
N GLU A 294 -23.30 21.73 -13.97
CA GLU A 294 -22.76 22.05 -12.64
C GLU A 294 -22.82 20.86 -11.68
N GLU A 295 -23.98 20.20 -11.56
CA GLU A 295 -24.18 19.16 -10.54
C GLU A 295 -23.58 17.82 -11.00
N ILE A 296 -23.84 17.42 -12.24
CA ILE A 296 -23.42 16.11 -12.75
C ILE A 296 -22.00 16.18 -13.32
N SER A 297 -21.77 17.00 -14.36
CA SER A 297 -20.49 16.99 -15.07
C SER A 297 -19.34 17.59 -14.27
N HIS A 298 -19.49 18.80 -13.73
CA HIS A 298 -18.46 19.46 -12.91
C HIS A 298 -18.47 19.02 -11.44
N GLY A 299 -19.59 18.48 -10.93
CA GLY A 299 -19.69 17.93 -9.59
C GLY A 299 -19.30 16.46 -9.55
N LEU A 300 -20.26 15.58 -9.82
CA LEU A 300 -20.13 14.15 -9.57
C LEU A 300 -19.12 13.43 -10.48
N LEU A 301 -19.07 13.76 -11.77
CA LEU A 301 -18.21 13.06 -12.75
C LEU A 301 -16.74 13.49 -12.68
N THR A 302 -16.40 14.51 -11.89
CA THR A 302 -15.00 14.89 -11.63
C THR A 302 -14.36 14.13 -10.47
N ILE A 303 -15.20 13.50 -9.62
CA ILE A 303 -14.76 12.76 -8.43
C ILE A 303 -13.96 11.50 -8.78
N PRO A 304 -14.38 10.64 -9.73
CA PRO A 304 -13.64 9.43 -10.07
C PRO A 304 -12.23 9.75 -10.57
N ARG A 305 -11.19 9.22 -9.90
CA ARG A 305 -9.77 9.48 -10.24
C ARG A 305 -8.99 8.24 -10.67
N VAL A 306 -9.57 7.05 -10.48
CA VAL A 306 -8.87 5.77 -10.59
C VAL A 306 -9.56 4.82 -11.55
N LYS A 307 -8.79 3.91 -12.16
CA LYS A 307 -9.34 2.83 -12.98
C LYS A 307 -10.12 1.81 -12.11
N PRO A 308 -11.24 1.23 -12.60
CA PRO A 308 -11.79 1.39 -13.96
C PRO A 308 -12.76 2.59 -14.12
N TYR A 309 -13.13 3.25 -13.04
CA TYR A 309 -14.22 4.23 -13.01
C TYR A 309 -13.94 5.53 -13.78
N LEU A 310 -12.68 5.98 -13.81
CA LEU A 310 -12.27 7.23 -14.43
C LEU A 310 -12.67 7.32 -15.92
N ALA A 311 -12.47 6.25 -16.71
CA ALA A 311 -12.80 6.26 -18.13
C ALA A 311 -14.32 6.38 -18.37
N ALA A 312 -15.12 5.65 -17.59
CA ALA A 312 -16.58 5.75 -17.65
C ALA A 312 -17.07 7.17 -17.29
N ALA A 313 -16.49 7.77 -16.25
CA ALA A 313 -16.80 9.14 -15.85
C ALA A 313 -16.47 10.16 -16.95
N ARG A 314 -15.30 10.02 -17.61
CA ARG A 314 -14.91 10.89 -18.74
C ARG A 314 -15.82 10.73 -19.95
N LEU A 315 -16.16 9.50 -20.33
CA LEU A 315 -17.10 9.23 -21.41
C LEU A 315 -18.47 9.85 -21.13
N ALA A 316 -18.98 9.69 -19.91
CA ALA A 316 -20.24 10.30 -19.48
C ALA A 316 -20.17 11.84 -19.56
N GLY A 317 -19.08 12.43 -19.07
CA GLY A 317 -18.89 13.88 -19.10
C GLY A 317 -18.87 14.44 -20.53
N ILE A 318 -18.10 13.82 -21.43
CA ILE A 318 -18.03 14.22 -22.84
C ILE A 318 -19.39 14.09 -23.52
N ALA A 319 -20.12 13.00 -23.25
CA ALA A 319 -21.44 12.81 -23.83
C ALA A 319 -22.46 13.86 -23.33
N LEU A 320 -22.34 14.33 -22.08
CA LEU A 320 -23.22 15.35 -21.50
C LEU A 320 -22.93 16.76 -22.00
N ILE A 321 -21.66 17.18 -21.97
CA ILE A 321 -21.26 18.58 -22.18
C ILE A 321 -20.35 18.81 -23.40
N GLY A 322 -19.95 17.75 -24.09
CA GLY A 322 -18.96 17.79 -25.17
C GLY A 322 -17.52 17.71 -24.64
N CYS A 323 -16.55 17.64 -25.56
CA CYS A 323 -15.12 17.67 -25.24
C CYS A 323 -14.52 19.01 -25.65
N GLN A 324 -13.91 19.74 -24.72
CA GLN A 324 -13.12 20.92 -25.08
C GLN A 324 -11.80 20.49 -25.74
N PRO A 325 -11.26 21.24 -26.71
CA PRO A 325 -10.02 20.88 -27.40
C PRO A 325 -8.83 20.66 -26.47
N GLU A 326 -8.74 21.45 -25.39
CA GLU A 326 -7.67 21.39 -24.40
C GLU A 326 -7.62 20.09 -23.58
N TYR A 327 -8.75 19.37 -23.47
CA TYR A 327 -8.81 18.09 -22.75
C TYR A 327 -8.77 16.87 -23.67
N LEU A 328 -8.70 17.06 -24.99
CA LEU A 328 -8.79 15.96 -25.96
C LEU A 328 -7.69 14.92 -25.75
N GLU A 329 -6.44 15.37 -25.62
CA GLU A 329 -5.29 14.47 -25.45
C GLU A 329 -5.35 13.71 -24.13
N THR A 330 -5.71 14.40 -23.04
CA THR A 330 -5.89 13.77 -21.72
C THR A 330 -7.01 12.73 -21.75
N ASN A 331 -8.14 13.03 -22.39
CA ASN A 331 -9.25 12.10 -22.53
C ASN A 331 -8.88 10.89 -23.40
N ARG A 332 -8.08 11.10 -24.45
CA ARG A 332 -7.55 10.01 -25.30
C ARG A 332 -6.74 9.01 -24.48
N LEU A 333 -5.82 9.51 -23.65
CA LEU A 333 -4.99 8.67 -22.78
C LEU A 333 -5.79 7.93 -21.70
N ILE A 334 -6.82 8.57 -21.14
CA ILE A 334 -7.64 7.98 -20.08
C ILE A 334 -8.59 6.89 -20.61
N ILE A 335 -9.26 7.16 -21.73
CA ILE A 335 -10.31 6.30 -22.28
C ILE A 335 -9.71 5.07 -22.97
N ASP A 336 -8.52 5.22 -23.57
CA ASP A 336 -7.78 4.12 -24.21
C ASP A 336 -8.60 3.40 -25.31
N ASP A 337 -9.52 4.13 -25.96
CA ASP A 337 -10.35 3.70 -27.09
C ASP A 337 -10.61 4.90 -28.01
N GLU A 338 -9.69 5.08 -28.97
CA GLU A 338 -9.70 6.23 -29.90
C GLU A 338 -10.93 6.23 -30.81
N SER A 339 -11.41 5.05 -31.20
CA SER A 339 -12.58 4.93 -32.08
C SER A 339 -13.85 5.37 -31.36
N LYS A 340 -14.03 4.92 -30.11
CA LYS A 340 -15.17 5.31 -29.27
C LYS A 340 -15.13 6.80 -28.92
N LEU A 341 -13.95 7.35 -28.61
CA LEU A 341 -13.79 8.78 -28.33
C LEU A 341 -14.09 9.64 -29.56
N ALA A 342 -13.53 9.29 -30.73
CA ALA A 342 -13.77 10.02 -31.97
C ALA A 342 -15.26 9.99 -32.37
N TRP A 343 -15.90 8.82 -32.26
CA TRP A 343 -17.34 8.70 -32.47
C TRP A 343 -18.11 9.61 -31.49
N LEU A 344 -17.78 9.57 -30.20
CA LEU A 344 -18.46 10.37 -29.17
C LEU A 344 -18.37 11.88 -29.44
N ILE A 345 -17.20 12.37 -29.88
CA ILE A 345 -16.95 13.78 -30.21
C ILE A 345 -17.68 14.19 -31.49
N SER A 346 -17.86 13.27 -32.45
CA SER A 346 -18.60 13.56 -33.68
C SER A 346 -20.10 13.74 -33.49
N GLN A 347 -20.63 13.31 -32.34
CA GLN A 347 -22.05 13.43 -32.00
C GLN A 347 -22.29 14.70 -31.17
N ASP A 348 -23.49 15.25 -31.27
CA ASP A 348 -23.92 16.33 -30.38
C ASP A 348 -23.99 15.85 -28.93
N SER A 349 -23.65 16.73 -27.98
CA SER A 349 -23.79 16.48 -26.56
C SER A 349 -25.25 16.59 -26.12
N VAL A 350 -25.58 16.03 -24.94
CA VAL A 350 -26.93 16.15 -24.36
C VAL A 350 -27.32 17.62 -24.18
N THR A 351 -26.40 18.46 -23.72
CA THR A 351 -26.62 19.91 -23.60
C THR A 351 -26.93 20.58 -24.95
N GLN A 352 -26.22 20.23 -26.02
CA GLN A 352 -26.51 20.72 -27.37
C GLN A 352 -27.85 20.22 -27.92
N MET A 353 -28.22 18.97 -27.63
CA MET A 353 -29.51 18.40 -27.99
C MET A 353 -30.67 19.12 -27.28
N VAL A 354 -30.54 19.37 -25.97
CA VAL A 354 -31.53 20.11 -25.17
C VAL A 354 -31.68 21.55 -25.64
N ALA A 355 -30.57 22.25 -25.93
CA ALA A 355 -30.61 23.60 -26.49
C ALA A 355 -31.34 23.65 -27.85
N GLY A 356 -31.18 22.60 -28.66
CA GLY A 356 -31.85 22.41 -29.95
C GLY A 356 -33.25 21.79 -29.90
N ASN A 357 -33.86 21.60 -28.73
CA ASN A 357 -35.17 20.94 -28.53
C ASN A 357 -35.25 19.48 -28.99
N ARG A 358 -34.12 18.78 -29.10
CA ARG A 358 -34.05 17.37 -29.49
C ARG A 358 -34.10 16.45 -28.26
N PHE A 359 -35.16 16.58 -27.47
CA PHE A 359 -35.32 15.84 -26.22
C PHE A 359 -35.33 14.31 -26.38
N PRO A 360 -35.96 13.71 -27.41
CA PRO A 360 -35.91 12.26 -27.59
C PRO A 360 -34.49 11.73 -27.87
N GLU A 361 -33.67 12.48 -28.62
CA GLU A 361 -32.27 12.14 -28.86
C GLU A 361 -31.44 12.29 -27.59
N ALA A 362 -31.68 13.36 -26.83
CA ALA A 362 -31.06 13.59 -25.52
C ALA A 362 -31.39 12.46 -24.53
N ASP A 363 -32.63 11.98 -24.51
CA ASP A 363 -33.08 10.91 -23.61
C ASP A 363 -32.35 9.60 -23.91
N LYS A 364 -32.33 9.20 -25.18
CA LYS A 364 -31.59 8.02 -25.64
C LYS A 364 -30.11 8.12 -25.29
N ARG A 365 -29.52 9.30 -25.47
CA ARG A 365 -28.11 9.54 -25.12
C ARG A 365 -27.87 9.42 -23.62
N VAL A 366 -28.80 9.87 -22.80
CA VAL A 366 -28.75 9.74 -21.34
C VAL A 366 -28.84 8.29 -20.91
N GLU A 367 -29.70 7.48 -21.55
CA GLU A 367 -29.76 6.03 -21.32
C GLU A 367 -28.44 5.34 -21.66
N GLU A 368 -27.81 5.69 -22.79
CA GLU A 368 -26.49 5.19 -23.18
C GLU A 368 -25.41 5.56 -22.16
N ILE A 369 -25.41 6.81 -21.66
CA ILE A 369 -24.48 7.29 -20.63
C ILE A 369 -24.66 6.49 -19.33
N ARG A 370 -25.91 6.33 -18.88
CA ARG A 370 -26.24 5.57 -17.67
C ARG A 370 -25.77 4.13 -17.80
N ALA A 371 -26.01 3.48 -18.94
CA ALA A 371 -25.53 2.12 -19.18
C ALA A 371 -24.00 2.01 -19.05
N VAL A 372 -23.24 3.02 -19.51
CA VAL A 372 -21.77 3.06 -19.33
C VAL A 372 -21.38 3.16 -17.85
N ILE A 373 -22.08 4.00 -17.08
CA ILE A 373 -21.84 4.17 -15.64
C ILE A 373 -22.23 2.89 -14.88
N ASP A 374 -23.41 2.37 -15.13
CA ASP A 374 -23.96 1.21 -14.41
C ASP A 374 -23.12 -0.05 -14.68
N ASN A 375 -22.57 -0.21 -15.88
CA ASN A 375 -21.70 -1.34 -16.23
C ASN A 375 -20.40 -1.38 -15.40
N VAL A 376 -19.85 -0.22 -15.00
CA VAL A 376 -18.68 -0.20 -14.11
C VAL A 376 -19.05 -0.28 -12.63
N LEU A 377 -20.33 -0.14 -12.28
CA LEU A 377 -20.84 -0.29 -10.92
C LEU A 377 -21.29 -1.72 -10.59
N GLN A 378 -21.66 -2.53 -11.59
CA GLN A 378 -21.92 -3.97 -11.44
C GLN A 378 -20.65 -4.73 -11.02
#